data_AF-A0A6V7JPA9-F1
#
_entry.id   AF-A0A6V7JPA9-F1
#
_cell.length_a   1.000
_cell.length_b   1.000
_cell.length_c   1.000
_cell.angle_alpha   90.00
_cell.angle_beta   90.00
_cell.angle_gamma   90.00
#
_symmetry.space_group_name_H-M   'P 1'
#
loop_
_entity.id
_entity.type
_entity.pdbx_description
1 polymer ?
#
loop_
_entity_poly.entity_id
_entity_poly.type
_entity_poly.pdbx_seq_one_letter_code
_entity_poly.pdbx_strand_id
1 'polypeptide(L)' 'IFDLDPMIPFKPVVEVDLPGAFLSQHPVEIIRSGRLVDIPWMTGLTSHEGALRTS' A
#
# COMPACT_ATOMS: atom_id res chain seq x y z
N ILE A 1 -27.65 4.28 -1.18
CA ILE A 1 -26.83 5.03 -2.16
C ILE A 1 -25.96 5.97 -1.35
N PHE A 2 -24.78 5.53 -0.94
CA PHE A 2 -23.81 6.34 -0.18
C PHE A 2 -22.40 5.82 -0.47
N ASP A 3 -21.98 5.93 -1.73
CA ASP A 3 -20.60 5.78 -2.19
C ASP A 3 -20.29 6.95 -3.14
N LEU A 4 -20.54 8.18 -2.67
CA LEU A 4 -20.45 9.35 -3.56
C LEU A 4 -19.00 9.78 -3.84
N ASP A 5 -18.04 9.37 -3.01
CA ASP A 5 -16.63 9.69 -3.24
C ASP A 5 -15.70 8.57 -2.72
N PRO A 6 -14.78 8.06 -3.55
CA PRO A 6 -13.73 7.18 -3.07
C PRO A 6 -12.85 7.97 -2.10
N MET A 7 -12.70 7.51 -0.85
CA MET A 7 -11.85 8.19 0.15
C MET A 7 -10.40 8.39 -0.33
N ILE A 8 -9.94 7.56 -1.27
CA ILE A 8 -8.61 7.64 -1.86
C ILE A 8 -8.78 7.62 -3.40
N PRO A 9 -9.00 8.78 -4.05
CA PRO A 9 -9.21 8.85 -5.49
C PRO A 9 -7.94 8.48 -6.28
N PHE A 10 -6.77 8.70 -5.68
CA PHE A 10 -5.47 8.36 -6.24
C PHE A 10 -4.72 7.44 -5.27
N LYS A 11 -4.70 6.15 -5.57
CA LYS A 11 -3.97 5.12 -4.81
C LYS A 11 -2.65 4.80 -5.48
N PRO A 12 -1.63 4.33 -4.74
CA PRO A 12 -0.44 3.74 -5.34
C PRO A 12 -0.80 2.67 -6.37
N VAL A 13 -0.05 2.61 -7.47
CA VAL A 13 -0.24 1.65 -8.55
C VAL A 13 1.05 0.91 -8.84
N VAL A 14 0.93 -0.26 -9.46
CA VAL A 14 2.08 -0.93 -10.05
C VAL A 14 2.40 -0.22 -11.36
N GLU A 15 3.63 0.28 -11.46
CA GLU A 15 4.13 1.00 -12.62
C GLU A 15 4.65 0.04 -13.70
N VAL A 16 4.76 0.54 -14.92
CA VAL A 16 5.49 -0.15 -15.99
C VAL A 16 6.99 -0.13 -15.64
N ASP A 17 7.68 -1.24 -15.85
CA ASP A 17 9.10 -1.39 -15.54
C ASP A 17 9.98 -0.56 -16.51
N LEU A 18 10.20 0.69 -16.15
CA LEU A 18 11.00 1.68 -16.87
C LEU A 18 12.03 2.31 -15.92
N PRO A 19 13.16 2.86 -16.42
CA PRO A 19 14.14 3.51 -15.59
C PRO A 19 13.52 4.61 -14.71
N GLY A 20 13.62 4.46 -13.39
CA GLY A 20 13.06 5.40 -12.40
C GLY A 20 11.70 5.03 -11.84
N ALA A 21 11.08 3.92 -12.26
CA ALA A 21 9.87 3.39 -11.62
C ALA A 21 10.12 3.08 -10.13
N PHE A 22 9.20 3.50 -9.27
CA PHE A 22 9.28 3.30 -7.82
C PHE A 22 8.73 1.93 -7.41
N LEU A 23 7.58 1.52 -7.93
CA LEU A 23 6.91 0.27 -7.61
C LEU A 23 6.52 -0.49 -8.88
N SER A 24 7.46 -1.22 -9.47
CA SER A 24 7.23 -2.02 -10.70
C SER A 24 6.59 -3.38 -10.46
N GLN A 25 6.35 -3.76 -9.20
CA GLN A 25 5.79 -5.06 -8.82
C GLN A 25 4.82 -4.93 -7.66
N HIS A 26 3.91 -5.91 -7.53
CA HIS A 26 2.98 -5.95 -6.40
C HIS A 26 3.75 -6.13 -5.08
N PRO A 27 3.49 -5.31 -4.03
CA PRO A 27 4.26 -5.33 -2.78
C PRO A 27 4.37 -6.70 -2.12
N VAL A 28 3.30 -7.50 -2.18
CA VAL A 28 3.28 -8.87 -1.63
C VAL A 28 4.31 -9.78 -2.32
N GLU A 29 4.51 -9.63 -3.62
CA GLU A 29 5.50 -10.43 -4.37
C GLU A 29 6.93 -9.98 -4.06
N ILE A 30 7.15 -8.67 -3.89
CA ILE A 30 8.43 -8.12 -3.43
C ILE A 30 8.78 -8.73 -2.07
N ILE A 31 7.81 -8.75 -1.14
CA ILE A 31 8.00 -9.32 0.21
C ILE A 31 8.34 -10.82 0.14
N ARG A 32 7.56 -11.60 -0.60
CA ARG A 32 7.77 -13.05 -0.77
C ARG A 32 9.12 -13.37 -1.39
N SER A 33 9.60 -12.52 -2.29
CA SER A 33 10.87 -12.70 -2.97
C SER A 33 12.11 -12.33 -2.14
N GLY A 34 11.92 -11.75 -0.95
CA GLY A 34 13.03 -11.27 -0.12
C GLY A 34 13.76 -10.05 -0.71
N ARG A 35 13.24 -9.43 -1.78
CA ARG A 35 13.80 -8.20 -2.39
C ARG A 35 13.38 -6.95 -1.62
N LEU A 36 13.49 -7.00 -0.30
CA LEU A 36 13.23 -5.91 0.63
C LEU A 36 14.47 -5.67 1.48
N VAL A 37 14.56 -4.49 2.08
CA VAL A 37 15.66 -4.17 2.99
C VAL A 37 15.50 -4.97 4.29
N ASP A 38 16.49 -5.80 4.61
CA ASP A 38 16.48 -6.63 5.81
C ASP A 38 16.99 -5.86 7.04
N ILE A 39 16.09 -5.06 7.62
CA ILE A 39 16.33 -4.29 8.84
C ILE A 39 15.16 -4.46 9.82
N PRO A 40 15.38 -4.32 11.14
CA PRO A 40 14.30 -4.39 12.10
C PRO A 40 13.19 -3.37 11.82
N TRP A 41 11.95 -3.83 11.74
CA TRP A 41 10.76 -3.00 11.55
C TRP A 41 9.73 -3.29 12.65
N MET A 42 9.22 -2.23 13.28
CA MET A 42 8.12 -2.27 14.24
C MET A 42 6.86 -1.63 13.65
N THR A 43 5.72 -2.30 13.77
CA THR A 43 4.41 -1.81 13.35
C THR A 43 3.36 -2.07 14.43
N GLY A 44 2.26 -1.30 14.44
CA GLY A 44 1.18 -1.40 15.43
C GLY A 44 -0.10 -0.69 14.99
N LEU A 45 -1.21 -0.95 15.70
CA LEU A 45 -2.53 -0.37 15.45
C LEU A 45 -3.09 0.20 16.77
N THR A 46 -3.92 1.24 16.71
CA THR A 46 -4.65 1.75 17.89
C THR A 46 -5.98 1.00 18.09
N SER A 47 -6.53 1.06 19.31
CA SER A 47 -7.77 0.34 19.66
C SER A 47 -9.03 0.85 18.94
N HIS A 48 -8.96 1.98 18.23
CA HIS A 48 -10.13 2.67 17.64
C HIS A 48 -9.84 3.29 16.26
N GLU A 49 -8.99 2.68 15.42
CA GLU A 49 -8.67 3.15 14.06
C GLU A 49 -9.88 3.25 13.10
N GLY A 50 -10.96 2.53 13.40
CA GLY A 50 -12.16 2.43 12.55
C GLY A 50 -12.98 3.73 12.38
N ALA A 51 -12.54 4.84 12.98
CA ALA A 51 -13.10 6.16 12.72
C ALA A 51 -12.97 6.57 11.24
N LEU A 52 -11.98 6.01 10.54
CA LEU A 52 -11.83 6.12 9.09
C LEU A 52 -12.54 4.94 8.40
N ARG A 53 -13.77 5.16 7.92
CA ARG A 53 -14.54 4.16 7.17
C ARG A 53 -14.22 4.22 5.69
N THR A 54 -13.28 3.40 5.24
CA THR A 54 -13.13 3.08 3.81
C THR A 54 -14.25 2.11 3.41
N SER A 55 -15.16 2.56 2.53
CA SER A 55 -16.14 1.70 1.85
C SER A 55 -15.45 0.75 0.88
#